data_AF-A0A934VVF4-F1
#
_entry.id   AF-A0A934VVF4-F1
#
_cell.length_a   1.000
_cell.length_b   1.000
_cell.length_c   1.000
_cell.angle_alpha   90.00
_cell.angle_beta   90.00
_cell.angle_gamma   90.00
#
_symmetry.space_group_name_H-M   'P 1'
#
loop_
_entity.id
_entity.type
_entity.pdbx_description
1 polymer ?
#
loop_
_entity_poly.entity_id
_entity_poly.type
_entity_poly.pdbx_seq_one_letter_code
_entity_poly.pdbx_strand_id
1 'polypeptide(L)'
;MKITLPLSLLILIIACCIGWPLQQKLTAAQQTRDRLKSTAVNQSTAPGFRSSRSPRERANLQAIADDAIQRHQNRRTSRYFGILVDDADLEFMDQLARLNTAELLELIDHLQSISDPGFDISELVMLAVQALKERDPLATLTLLIEKSEVLNGNPMRTALLGSALGAICDSDPDAALAWFDQHESDLLPATADGVKSLIMRSVSLKNPALAFELLDRFNINPSGDPVREILFQKRTPEQQLAALDAFRNYTQSIADEDLRSNTFNSGFTNLSVIISGDGFDAASAWVGQADLNPEERELFAQSAAWVPKSTEEASQWMNWIEQNFDPETTDRIVASRIQKWASFEAEAAGKWITNTDEGPVKTAAIQSFLNTTTGTNLTYATEWALNLTTPDSRNLALETIHNQLQEMDPAAAATFAEEHGLQP
;
A
#
# COMPACT_ATOMS: atom_id res chain seq x y z
N MET A 1 25.33 31.23 -28.53
CA MET A 1 25.91 29.86 -28.55
C MET A 1 27.12 29.83 -27.62
N LYS A 2 27.10 29.02 -26.54
CA LYS A 2 28.26 28.49 -25.74
C LYS A 2 27.90 28.03 -24.30
N ILE A 3 26.69 27.52 -24.01
CA ILE A 3 26.34 26.97 -22.67
C ILE A 3 26.04 25.45 -22.71
N THR A 4 26.13 24.80 -23.87
CA THR A 4 25.75 23.38 -24.01
C THR A 4 26.84 22.39 -23.59
N LEU A 5 28.13 22.74 -23.68
CA LEU A 5 29.23 21.85 -23.32
C LEU A 5 29.38 21.52 -21.82
N PRO A 6 29.27 22.48 -20.88
CA PRO A 6 29.47 22.16 -19.46
C PRO A 6 28.30 21.34 -18.88
N LEU A 7 27.07 21.52 -19.38
CA LEU A 7 25.90 20.79 -18.91
C LEU A 7 25.95 19.31 -19.37
N SER A 8 26.35 19.06 -20.61
CA SER A 8 26.53 17.69 -21.12
C SER A 8 27.65 16.93 -20.40
N LEU A 9 28.73 17.62 -20.02
CA LEU A 9 29.82 17.03 -19.22
C LEU A 9 29.35 16.69 -17.79
N LEU A 10 28.52 17.54 -17.19
CA LEU A 10 27.96 17.29 -15.86
C LEU A 10 27.03 16.07 -15.86
N ILE A 11 26.18 15.91 -16.88
CA ILE A 11 25.28 14.76 -17.02
C ILE A 11 26.07 13.47 -17.24
N LEU A 12 27.14 13.49 -18.04
CA LEU A 12 28.04 12.34 -18.22
C LEU A 12 28.77 11.96 -16.94
N ILE A 13 29.22 12.93 -16.15
CA ILE A 13 29.87 12.69 -14.86
C ILE A 13 28.86 12.10 -13.86
N ILE A 14 27.63 12.60 -13.80
CA ILE A 14 26.57 12.06 -12.93
C ILE A 14 26.18 10.64 -13.35
N ALA A 15 26.03 10.38 -14.65
CA ALA A 15 25.75 9.06 -15.19
C ALA A 15 26.89 8.06 -14.90
N CYS A 16 28.16 8.47 -14.97
CA CYS A 16 29.29 7.63 -14.59
C CYS A 16 29.41 7.43 -13.08
N CYS A 17 29.22 8.46 -12.26
CA CYS A 17 29.41 8.37 -10.81
C CYS A 17 28.27 7.63 -10.10
N ILE A 18 27.04 7.69 -10.63
CA ILE A 18 25.86 7.05 -10.02
C ILE A 18 25.46 5.78 -10.77
N GLY A 19 25.52 5.78 -12.10
CA GLY A 19 25.14 4.64 -12.92
C GLY A 19 26.12 3.46 -12.80
N TRP A 20 27.42 3.73 -12.69
CA TRP A 20 28.42 2.66 -12.62
C TRP A 20 28.35 1.84 -11.32
N PRO A 21 28.24 2.42 -10.11
CA PRO A 21 28.04 1.64 -8.89
C PRO A 21 26.70 0.91 -8.86
N LEU A 22 25.63 1.51 -9.43
CA LEU A 22 24.32 0.86 -9.48
C LEU A 22 24.32 -0.34 -10.43
N GLN A 23 24.96 -0.20 -11.59
CA GLN A 23 25.10 -1.27 -12.57
C GLN A 23 26.00 -2.39 -12.02
N GLN A 24 27.09 -2.06 -11.31
CA GLN A 24 27.89 -3.07 -10.61
C GLN A 24 27.11 -3.82 -9.53
N LYS A 25 26.26 -3.13 -8.76
CA LYS A 25 25.38 -3.77 -7.78
C LYS A 25 24.32 -4.65 -8.44
N LEU A 26 23.73 -4.19 -9.55
CA LEU A 26 22.75 -4.95 -10.31
C LEU A 26 23.37 -6.21 -10.93
N THR A 27 24.56 -6.08 -11.54
CA THR A 27 25.29 -7.21 -12.11
C THR A 27 25.75 -8.18 -11.02
N ALA A 28 26.20 -7.70 -9.86
CA ALA A 28 26.55 -8.54 -8.72
C ALA A 28 25.32 -9.28 -8.15
N ALA A 29 24.17 -8.61 -8.07
CA ALA A 29 22.92 -9.22 -7.65
C ALA A 29 22.43 -10.27 -8.66
N GLN A 30 22.51 -10.00 -9.96
CA GLN A 30 22.16 -10.94 -11.03
C GLN A 30 23.10 -12.16 -11.04
N GLN A 31 24.41 -11.95 -10.90
CA GLN A 31 25.38 -13.05 -10.79
C GLN A 31 25.19 -13.88 -9.53
N THR A 32 24.82 -13.25 -8.42
CA THR A 32 24.48 -13.95 -7.16
C THR A 32 23.20 -14.76 -7.34
N ARG A 33 22.17 -14.18 -7.97
CA ARG A 33 20.92 -14.88 -8.30
C ARG A 33 21.16 -16.05 -9.25
N ASP A 34 21.98 -15.89 -10.27
CA ASP A 34 22.29 -16.95 -11.24
C ASP A 34 23.16 -18.05 -10.60
N ARG A 35 24.08 -17.68 -9.70
CA ARG A 35 24.79 -18.65 -8.85
C ARG A 35 23.82 -19.42 -7.97
N LEU A 36 22.91 -18.74 -7.27
CA LEU A 36 21.93 -19.38 -6.39
C LEU A 36 20.97 -20.28 -7.19
N LYS A 37 20.52 -19.86 -8.38
CA LYS A 37 19.76 -20.71 -9.30
C LYS A 37 20.55 -21.92 -9.77
N SER A 38 21.81 -21.78 -10.16
CA SER A 38 22.64 -22.92 -10.57
C SER A 38 22.94 -23.87 -9.41
N THR A 39 23.04 -23.34 -8.18
CA THR A 39 23.26 -24.14 -6.97
C THR A 39 21.98 -24.89 -6.58
N ALA A 40 20.82 -24.23 -6.69
CA ALA A 40 19.51 -24.83 -6.45
C ALA A 40 19.13 -25.89 -7.51
N VAL A 41 19.40 -25.65 -8.80
CA VAL A 41 19.15 -26.62 -9.88
C VAL A 41 20.02 -27.88 -9.73
N ASN A 42 21.27 -27.72 -9.28
CA ASN A 42 22.15 -28.85 -8.96
C ASN A 42 21.76 -29.59 -7.67
N GLN A 43 21.01 -28.95 -6.76
CA GLN A 43 20.53 -29.55 -5.50
C GLN A 43 19.14 -30.20 -5.62
N SER A 44 18.32 -29.78 -6.59
CA SER A 44 16.90 -30.19 -6.70
C SER A 44 16.63 -31.42 -7.58
N THR A 45 17.65 -32.03 -8.20
CA THR A 45 17.47 -33.16 -9.14
C THR A 45 18.03 -34.52 -8.70
N ALA A 46 18.42 -34.72 -7.44
CA ALA A 46 18.88 -36.03 -6.96
C ALA A 46 18.04 -36.56 -5.78
N PRO A 47 17.24 -37.63 -5.97
CA PRO A 47 16.62 -38.32 -4.86
C PRO A 47 17.67 -39.16 -4.14
N GLY A 48 17.92 -38.85 -2.87
CA GLY A 48 18.75 -39.62 -1.96
C GLY A 48 20.22 -39.20 -1.90
N PHE A 49 20.52 -38.21 -1.06
CA PHE A 49 21.89 -37.95 -0.61
C PHE A 49 21.94 -37.88 0.93
N ARG A 50 22.33 -38.98 1.57
CA ARG A 50 23.16 -38.87 2.78
C ARG A 50 24.50 -38.33 2.32
N SER A 51 24.76 -37.04 2.49
CA SER A 51 26.06 -36.45 2.16
C SER A 51 27.12 -37.03 3.10
N SER A 52 28.13 -37.70 2.55
CA SER A 52 29.28 -38.14 3.34
C SER A 52 30.21 -36.93 3.57
N ARG A 53 30.02 -36.20 4.66
CA ARG A 53 30.86 -35.04 5.01
C ARG A 53 32.32 -35.38 5.24
N SER A 54 33.20 -34.39 5.06
CA SER A 54 34.60 -34.52 5.42
C SER A 54 34.78 -34.63 6.95
N PRO A 55 35.86 -35.29 7.44
CA PRO A 55 36.11 -35.40 8.88
C PRO A 55 36.25 -34.05 9.61
N ARG A 56 36.70 -32.99 8.91
CA ARG A 56 36.87 -31.65 9.48
C ARG A 56 35.54 -30.95 9.75
N GLU A 57 34.59 -31.07 8.82
CA GLU A 57 33.26 -30.48 8.97
C GLU A 57 32.48 -31.14 10.12
N ARG A 58 32.60 -32.48 10.25
CA ARG A 58 32.02 -33.21 11.39
C ARG A 58 32.65 -32.82 12.72
N ALA A 59 33.97 -32.65 12.77
CA ALA A 59 34.65 -32.19 13.98
C ALA A 59 34.25 -30.75 14.38
N ASN A 60 33.98 -29.88 13.40
CA ASN A 60 33.54 -28.51 13.65
C ASN A 60 32.12 -28.46 14.26
N LEU A 61 31.18 -29.24 13.74
CA LEU A 61 29.81 -29.30 14.29
C LEU A 61 29.78 -29.93 15.68
N GLN A 62 30.59 -30.95 15.93
CA GLN A 62 30.73 -31.53 17.27
C GLN A 62 31.24 -30.49 18.27
N ALA A 63 32.24 -29.68 17.89
CA ALA A 63 32.77 -28.64 18.77
C ALA A 63 31.72 -27.56 19.11
N ILE A 64 30.90 -27.17 18.14
CA ILE A 64 29.79 -26.22 18.36
C ILE A 64 28.72 -26.84 19.27
N ALA A 65 28.42 -28.13 19.10
CA ALA A 65 27.48 -28.86 19.95
C ALA A 65 27.99 -28.95 21.40
N ASP A 66 29.27 -29.26 21.59
CA ASP A 66 29.88 -29.35 22.92
C ASP A 66 29.89 -27.99 23.63
N ASP A 67 30.17 -26.89 22.90
CA ASP A 67 30.09 -25.51 23.42
C ASP A 67 28.65 -25.15 23.83
N ALA A 68 27.65 -25.52 23.03
CA ALA A 68 26.24 -25.29 23.35
C ALA A 68 25.81 -25.99 24.66
N ILE A 69 26.22 -27.26 24.84
CA ILE A 69 25.94 -28.04 26.06
C ILE A 69 26.63 -27.41 27.27
N GLN A 70 27.90 -27.03 27.12
CA GLN A 70 28.68 -26.44 28.21
C GLN A 70 28.08 -25.10 28.67
N ARG A 71 27.65 -24.25 27.73
CA ARG A 71 26.98 -22.97 28.04
C ARG A 71 25.67 -23.16 28.78
N HIS A 72 24.86 -24.12 28.36
CA HIS A 72 23.61 -24.44 29.04
C HIS A 72 23.84 -24.90 30.49
N GLN A 73 24.83 -25.77 30.70
CA GLN A 73 25.21 -26.23 32.05
C GLN A 73 25.70 -25.06 32.93
N ASN A 74 26.53 -24.17 32.37
CA ASN A 74 27.02 -22.99 33.08
C ASN A 74 25.87 -22.05 33.50
N ARG A 75 24.88 -21.85 32.62
CA ARG A 75 23.69 -21.02 32.92
C ARG A 75 22.81 -21.63 34.01
N ARG A 76 22.63 -22.96 34.06
CA ARG A 76 21.92 -23.63 35.19
C ARG A 76 22.60 -23.39 36.53
N THR A 77 23.92 -23.20 36.55
CA THR A 77 24.69 -22.95 37.77
C THR A 77 24.78 -21.46 38.15
N SER A 78 24.45 -20.55 37.23
CA SER A 78 24.48 -19.10 37.46
C SER A 78 23.09 -18.55 37.79
N ARG A 79 22.93 -17.95 38.97
CA ARG A 79 21.63 -17.53 39.55
C ARG A 79 21.09 -16.19 39.03
N TYR A 80 21.55 -15.71 37.88
CA TYR A 80 21.15 -14.42 37.32
C TYR A 80 20.13 -14.59 36.18
N PHE A 81 18.87 -14.37 36.52
CA PHE A 81 17.81 -14.05 35.57
C PHE A 81 18.06 -12.63 35.02
N GLY A 82 18.35 -12.48 33.73
CA GLY A 82 18.49 -11.15 33.13
C GLY A 82 18.74 -11.16 31.62
N ILE A 83 17.95 -10.35 30.91
CA ILE A 83 17.86 -10.16 29.46
C ILE A 83 19.09 -9.37 28.94
N LEU A 84 20.30 -9.86 29.19
CA LEU A 84 21.53 -9.27 28.64
C LEU A 84 22.31 -10.37 27.94
N VAL A 85 22.32 -10.30 26.61
CA VAL A 85 23.23 -11.07 25.75
C VAL A 85 24.65 -10.66 26.15
N ASP A 86 25.43 -11.57 26.73
CA ASP A 86 26.84 -11.31 27.06
C ASP A 86 27.73 -11.46 25.81
N ASP A 87 29.00 -11.04 25.91
CA ASP A 87 29.93 -11.13 24.77
C ASP A 87 30.11 -12.58 24.28
N ALA A 88 29.98 -13.55 25.17
CA ALA A 88 30.08 -14.96 24.82
C ALA A 88 28.86 -15.40 24.01
N ASP A 89 27.66 -14.93 24.33
CA ASP A 89 26.44 -15.19 23.58
C ASP A 89 26.46 -14.55 22.19
N LEU A 90 27.03 -13.35 22.06
CA LEU A 90 27.28 -12.72 20.76
C LEU A 90 28.25 -13.54 19.90
N GLU A 91 29.33 -14.04 20.50
CA GLU A 91 30.31 -14.89 19.80
C GLU A 91 29.67 -16.22 19.36
N PHE A 92 28.84 -16.83 20.20
CA PHE A 92 28.14 -18.05 19.86
C PHE A 92 27.09 -17.82 18.76
N MET A 93 26.36 -16.71 18.81
CA MET A 93 25.47 -16.33 17.72
C MET A 93 26.23 -16.10 16.40
N ASP A 94 27.44 -15.54 16.43
CA ASP A 94 28.29 -15.42 15.24
C ASP A 94 28.73 -16.80 14.71
N GLN A 95 29.03 -17.76 15.59
CA GLN A 95 29.32 -19.14 15.18
C GLN A 95 28.11 -19.81 14.54
N LEU A 96 26.93 -19.70 15.13
CA LEU A 96 25.68 -20.21 14.56
C LEU A 96 25.36 -19.51 13.23
N ALA A 97 25.60 -18.20 13.14
CA ALA A 97 25.42 -17.45 11.91
C ALA A 97 26.32 -17.98 10.78
N ARG A 98 27.50 -18.51 11.06
CA ARG A 98 28.39 -19.05 10.01
C ARG A 98 27.90 -20.36 9.38
N LEU A 99 26.99 -21.07 10.06
CA LEU A 99 26.41 -22.31 9.56
C LEU A 99 25.33 -22.04 8.50
N ASN A 100 25.17 -22.98 7.56
CA ASN A 100 24.02 -22.99 6.65
C ASN A 100 22.82 -23.73 7.26
N THR A 101 21.65 -23.66 6.62
CA THR A 101 20.39 -24.25 7.11
C THR A 101 20.51 -25.74 7.42
N ALA A 102 21.14 -26.51 6.53
CA ALA A 102 21.28 -27.96 6.71
C ALA A 102 22.23 -28.30 7.88
N GLU A 103 23.28 -27.51 8.07
CA GLU A 103 24.21 -27.65 9.21
C GLU A 103 23.54 -27.30 10.53
N LEU A 104 22.71 -26.25 10.57
CA LEU A 104 21.95 -25.88 11.76
C LEU A 104 20.90 -26.94 12.12
N LEU A 105 20.18 -27.46 11.13
CA LEU A 105 19.21 -28.54 11.33
C LEU A 105 19.88 -29.80 11.91
N GLU A 106 21.04 -30.17 11.37
CA GLU A 106 21.80 -31.32 11.88
C GLU A 106 22.37 -31.08 13.27
N LEU A 107 22.86 -29.87 13.57
CA LEU A 107 23.29 -29.49 14.92
C LEU A 107 22.14 -29.64 15.93
N ILE A 108 20.95 -29.18 15.57
CA ILE A 108 19.75 -29.30 16.40
C ILE A 108 19.36 -30.77 16.60
N ASP A 109 19.35 -31.57 15.54
CA ASP A 109 19.03 -33.01 15.61
C ASP A 109 20.06 -33.78 16.45
N HIS A 110 21.33 -33.43 16.30
CA HIS A 110 22.40 -34.02 17.10
C HIS A 110 22.23 -33.71 18.59
N LEU A 111 21.96 -32.45 18.94
CA LEU A 111 21.75 -32.03 20.32
C LEU A 111 20.46 -32.61 20.92
N GLN A 112 19.42 -32.79 20.12
CA GLN A 112 18.22 -33.55 20.49
C GLN A 112 18.56 -35.00 20.86
N SER A 113 19.42 -35.66 20.07
CA SER A 113 19.77 -37.07 20.30
C SER A 113 20.59 -37.30 21.58
N ILE A 114 21.38 -36.30 22.02
CA ILE A 114 22.29 -36.41 23.16
C ILE A 114 21.55 -36.48 24.51
N SER A 115 20.24 -36.17 24.55
CA SER A 115 19.35 -36.50 25.67
C SER A 115 19.84 -36.02 27.05
N ASP A 116 20.30 -34.77 27.20
CA ASP A 116 20.38 -34.16 28.55
C ASP A 116 18.96 -33.76 28.98
N PRO A 117 18.39 -34.35 30.05
CA PRO A 117 17.01 -34.10 30.49
C PRO A 117 16.72 -32.64 30.87
N GLY A 118 17.74 -31.78 30.98
CA GLY A 118 17.56 -30.38 31.26
C GLY A 118 17.93 -29.42 30.14
N PHE A 119 18.41 -29.89 28.98
CA PHE A 119 18.81 -29.02 27.86
C PHE A 119 17.58 -28.47 27.14
N ASP A 120 17.42 -27.13 27.16
CA ASP A 120 16.32 -26.48 26.48
C ASP A 120 16.70 -26.20 25.02
N ILE A 121 16.40 -27.18 24.15
CA ILE A 121 16.65 -27.09 22.71
C ILE A 121 15.92 -25.89 22.09
N SER A 122 14.79 -25.47 22.67
CA SER A 122 14.06 -24.33 22.14
C SER A 122 14.89 -23.06 22.20
N GLU A 123 15.72 -22.85 23.23
CA GLU A 123 16.60 -21.68 23.35
C GLU A 123 17.66 -21.65 22.23
N LEU A 124 18.29 -22.79 21.94
CA LEU A 124 19.28 -22.89 20.87
C LEU A 124 18.65 -22.64 19.49
N VAL A 125 17.50 -23.26 19.23
CA VAL A 125 16.78 -23.05 17.97
C VAL A 125 16.43 -21.57 17.81
N MET A 126 16.09 -20.88 18.90
CA MET A 126 15.79 -19.45 18.88
C MET A 126 17.03 -18.58 18.63
N LEU A 127 18.19 -18.90 19.21
CA LEU A 127 19.46 -18.22 18.91
C LEU A 127 19.89 -18.43 17.46
N ALA A 128 19.73 -19.65 16.93
CA ALA A 128 20.00 -19.97 15.54
C ALA A 128 19.07 -19.19 14.60
N VAL A 129 17.77 -19.13 14.90
CA VAL A 129 16.81 -18.32 14.15
C VAL A 129 17.20 -16.84 14.18
N GLN A 130 17.56 -16.31 15.35
CA GLN A 130 17.97 -14.90 15.50
C GLN A 130 19.23 -14.58 14.69
N ALA A 131 20.20 -15.49 14.65
CA ALA A 131 21.42 -15.37 13.86
C ALA A 131 21.17 -15.41 12.34
N LEU A 132 20.18 -16.20 11.89
CA LEU A 132 19.85 -16.34 10.47
C LEU A 132 18.97 -15.21 9.93
N LYS A 133 18.07 -14.68 10.76
CA LYS A 133 16.94 -13.84 10.35
C LYS A 133 17.32 -12.70 9.40
N GLU A 134 18.42 -12.00 9.66
CA GLU A 134 18.83 -10.83 8.86
C GLU A 134 19.57 -11.21 7.57
N ARG A 135 20.10 -12.43 7.49
CA ARG A 135 20.95 -12.88 6.36
C ARG A 135 20.19 -13.78 5.40
N ASP A 136 19.38 -14.68 5.92
CA ASP A 136 18.65 -15.67 5.14
C ASP A 136 17.25 -15.88 5.74
N PRO A 137 16.31 -14.96 5.44
CA PRO A 137 14.94 -15.05 5.93
C PRO A 137 14.22 -16.34 5.48
N LEU A 138 14.59 -16.90 4.31
CA LEU A 138 14.00 -18.14 3.81
C LEU A 138 14.45 -19.34 4.63
N ALA A 139 15.75 -19.45 4.92
CA ALA A 139 16.29 -20.45 5.84
C ALA A 139 15.67 -20.35 7.23
N THR A 140 15.47 -19.12 7.72
CA THR A 140 14.77 -18.89 9.01
C THR A 140 13.36 -19.47 9.01
N LEU A 141 12.58 -19.27 7.94
CA LEU A 141 11.23 -19.84 7.86
C LEU A 141 11.23 -21.36 7.80
N THR A 142 12.08 -21.96 6.96
CA THR A 142 12.21 -23.42 6.90
C THR A 142 12.53 -24.00 8.28
N LEU A 143 13.47 -23.40 9.00
CA LEU A 143 13.85 -23.83 10.34
C LEU A 143 12.68 -23.74 11.35
N LEU A 144 11.92 -22.64 11.30
CA LEU A 144 10.77 -22.40 12.19
C LEU A 144 9.58 -23.35 11.93
N ILE A 145 9.47 -23.90 10.72
CA ILE A 145 8.47 -24.93 10.36
C ILE A 145 8.97 -26.32 10.77
N GLU A 146 10.18 -26.70 10.34
CA GLU A 146 10.71 -28.05 10.60
C GLU A 146 10.87 -28.33 12.10
N LYS A 147 11.15 -27.31 12.91
CA LYS A 147 11.27 -27.42 14.37
C LYS A 147 10.01 -26.94 15.11
N SER A 148 8.87 -26.91 14.43
CA SER A 148 7.59 -26.45 15.00
C SER A 148 7.22 -27.13 16.32
N GLU A 149 7.39 -28.46 16.42
CA GLU A 149 7.08 -29.23 17.64
C GLU A 149 7.88 -28.75 18.86
N VAL A 150 9.16 -28.43 18.65
CA VAL A 150 10.09 -27.96 19.69
C VAL A 150 9.76 -26.52 20.11
N LEU A 151 9.27 -25.72 19.17
CA LEU A 151 8.99 -24.29 19.36
C LEU A 151 7.52 -24.01 19.70
N ASN A 152 6.67 -25.04 19.84
CA ASN A 152 5.25 -24.87 20.10
C ASN A 152 5.02 -24.17 21.44
N GLY A 153 4.14 -23.16 21.44
CA GLY A 153 3.84 -22.33 22.62
C GLY A 153 4.85 -21.23 22.92
N ASN A 154 5.97 -21.13 22.19
CA ASN A 154 6.92 -20.04 22.35
C ASN A 154 6.40 -18.77 21.63
N PRO A 155 6.11 -17.66 22.35
CA PRO A 155 5.56 -16.45 21.74
C PRO A 155 6.51 -15.80 20.73
N MET A 156 7.82 -16.05 20.87
CA MET A 156 8.83 -15.47 19.99
C MET A 156 8.91 -16.19 18.64
N ARG A 157 8.47 -17.46 18.55
CA ARG A 157 8.33 -18.19 17.27
C ARG A 157 7.38 -17.45 16.32
N THR A 158 6.22 -17.04 16.81
CA THR A 158 5.23 -16.31 16.00
C THR A 158 5.78 -14.96 15.54
N ALA A 159 6.49 -14.24 16.43
CA ALA A 159 7.12 -12.97 16.08
C ALA A 159 8.21 -13.13 15.00
N LEU A 160 9.01 -14.20 15.08
CA LEU A 160 10.08 -14.47 14.13
C LEU A 160 9.54 -14.99 12.78
N LEU A 161 8.50 -15.83 12.80
CA LEU A 161 7.77 -16.22 11.59
C LEU A 161 7.27 -14.97 10.87
N GLY A 162 6.53 -14.10 11.55
CA GLY A 162 6.03 -12.85 10.96
C GLY A 162 7.15 -11.96 10.42
N SER A 163 8.27 -11.84 11.15
CA SER A 163 9.38 -10.99 10.73
C SER A 163 10.15 -11.55 9.52
N ALA A 164 10.38 -12.86 9.46
CA ALA A 164 11.06 -13.49 8.34
C ALA A 164 10.16 -13.51 7.09
N LEU A 165 8.86 -13.78 7.26
CA LEU A 165 7.86 -13.64 6.20
C LEU A 165 7.86 -12.24 5.60
N GLY A 166 7.83 -11.20 6.45
CA GLY A 166 7.91 -9.81 6.03
C GLY A 166 9.18 -9.52 5.21
N ALA A 167 10.35 -9.98 5.68
CA ALA A 167 11.62 -9.75 5.00
C ALA A 167 11.70 -10.40 3.61
N ILE A 168 11.17 -11.62 3.44
CA ILE A 168 11.11 -12.27 2.10
C ILE A 168 10.12 -11.52 1.23
N CYS A 169 8.92 -11.24 1.73
CA CYS A 169 7.90 -10.52 0.96
C CYS A 169 8.48 -9.20 0.41
N ASP A 170 9.14 -8.40 1.24
CA ASP A 170 9.70 -7.10 0.83
C ASP A 170 10.81 -7.21 -0.23
N SER A 171 11.64 -8.27 -0.16
CA SER A 171 12.81 -8.44 -1.02
C SER A 171 12.53 -9.20 -2.31
N ASP A 172 11.87 -10.36 -2.21
CA ASP A 172 11.59 -11.29 -3.31
C ASP A 172 10.20 -11.94 -3.13
N PRO A 173 9.12 -11.26 -3.59
CA PRO A 173 7.77 -11.79 -3.44
C PRO A 173 7.53 -13.09 -4.22
N ASP A 174 8.27 -13.33 -5.31
CA ASP A 174 8.16 -14.59 -6.06
C ASP A 174 8.72 -15.77 -5.25
N ALA A 175 9.84 -15.55 -4.55
CA ALA A 175 10.38 -16.53 -3.63
C ALA A 175 9.45 -16.77 -2.43
N ALA A 176 8.82 -15.72 -1.89
CA ALA A 176 7.81 -15.86 -0.83
C ALA A 176 6.62 -16.73 -1.29
N LEU A 177 6.15 -16.50 -2.52
CA LEU A 177 5.03 -17.23 -3.11
C LEU A 177 5.39 -18.71 -3.35
N ALA A 178 6.57 -18.97 -3.91
CA ALA A 178 7.06 -20.33 -4.14
C ALA A 178 7.29 -21.11 -2.84
N TRP A 179 7.73 -20.42 -1.78
CA TRP A 179 7.84 -21.00 -0.45
C TRP A 179 6.46 -21.30 0.14
N PHE A 180 5.52 -20.35 0.02
CA PHE A 180 4.16 -20.53 0.52
C PHE A 180 3.46 -21.73 -0.12
N ASP A 181 3.61 -21.92 -1.45
CA ASP A 181 3.09 -23.09 -2.16
C ASP A 181 3.58 -24.43 -1.62
N GLN A 182 4.82 -24.47 -1.12
CA GLN A 182 5.42 -25.69 -0.61
C GLN A 182 5.01 -25.98 0.83
N HIS A 183 4.60 -24.96 1.58
CA HIS A 183 4.47 -25.03 3.05
C HIS A 183 3.09 -24.62 3.58
N GLU A 184 2.12 -24.23 2.75
CA GLU A 184 0.79 -23.82 3.21
C GLU A 184 0.12 -24.88 4.11
N SER A 185 0.26 -26.17 3.78
CA SER A 185 -0.29 -27.28 4.56
C SER A 185 0.34 -27.45 5.95
N ASP A 186 1.55 -26.91 6.13
CA ASP A 186 2.31 -27.04 7.37
C ASP A 186 2.01 -25.87 8.36
N LEU A 187 1.27 -24.86 7.90
CA LEU A 187 0.96 -23.66 8.66
C LEU A 187 -0.40 -23.77 9.37
N LEU A 188 -0.49 -23.13 10.54
CA LEU A 188 -1.79 -22.89 11.17
C LEU A 188 -2.63 -21.95 10.29
N PRO A 189 -3.97 -22.08 10.23
CA PRO A 189 -4.81 -21.26 9.35
C PRO A 189 -4.59 -19.75 9.50
N ALA A 190 -4.56 -19.24 10.74
CA ALA A 190 -4.31 -17.82 10.99
C ALA A 190 -2.92 -17.35 10.55
N THR A 191 -1.92 -18.24 10.57
CA THR A 191 -0.57 -17.94 10.06
C THR A 191 -0.57 -17.92 8.54
N ALA A 192 -1.24 -18.87 7.89
CA ALA A 192 -1.40 -18.91 6.43
C ALA A 192 -2.11 -17.65 5.92
N ASP A 193 -3.19 -17.22 6.56
CA ASP A 193 -3.91 -15.99 6.20
C ASP A 193 -3.02 -14.74 6.37
N GLY A 194 -2.23 -14.68 7.45
CA GLY A 194 -1.24 -13.62 7.64
C GLY A 194 -0.18 -13.58 6.54
N VAL A 195 0.28 -14.74 6.07
CA VAL A 195 1.25 -14.85 4.96
C VAL A 195 0.63 -14.36 3.66
N LYS A 196 -0.60 -14.78 3.34
CA LYS A 196 -1.34 -14.34 2.15
C LYS A 196 -1.43 -12.83 2.09
N SER A 197 -1.82 -12.18 3.20
CA SER A 197 -1.90 -10.72 3.30
C SER A 197 -0.55 -10.02 3.13
N LEU A 198 0.54 -10.58 3.67
CA LEU A 198 1.89 -10.02 3.51
C LEU A 198 2.39 -10.11 2.07
N ILE A 199 2.21 -11.28 1.43
CA ILE A 199 2.54 -11.48 0.02
C ILE A 199 1.73 -10.51 -0.84
N MET A 200 0.42 -10.44 -0.60
CA MET A 200 -0.51 -9.55 -1.29
C MET A 200 -0.03 -8.10 -1.23
N ARG A 201 0.22 -7.58 -0.03
CA ARG A 201 0.71 -6.21 0.18
C ARG A 201 2.04 -5.93 -0.53
N SER A 202 2.99 -6.87 -0.50
CA SER A 202 4.28 -6.66 -1.16
C SER A 202 4.16 -6.65 -2.68
N VAL A 203 3.42 -7.62 -3.23
CA VAL A 203 3.20 -7.75 -4.67
C VAL A 203 2.45 -6.53 -5.19
N SER A 204 1.44 -6.04 -4.48
CA SER A 204 0.63 -4.88 -4.86
C SER A 204 1.47 -3.69 -5.32
N LEU A 205 2.55 -3.34 -4.62
CA LEU A 205 3.35 -2.16 -4.97
C LEU A 205 4.13 -2.36 -6.28
N LYS A 206 4.70 -3.55 -6.50
CA LYS A 206 5.67 -3.82 -7.59
C LYS A 206 5.01 -4.40 -8.84
N ASN A 207 3.96 -5.21 -8.67
CA ASN A 207 3.31 -5.95 -9.74
C ASN A 207 1.78 -6.03 -9.48
N PRO A 208 1.02 -4.98 -9.84
CA PRO A 208 -0.42 -4.93 -9.63
C PRO A 208 -1.18 -6.03 -10.40
N ALA A 209 -0.67 -6.50 -11.54
CA ALA A 209 -1.29 -7.59 -12.29
C ALA A 209 -1.27 -8.90 -11.49
N LEU A 210 -0.10 -9.30 -11.00
CA LEU A 210 0.02 -10.45 -10.11
C LEU A 210 -0.80 -10.24 -8.84
N ALA A 211 -0.88 -9.01 -8.34
CA ALA A 211 -1.66 -8.67 -7.17
C ALA A 211 -3.16 -9.03 -7.36
N PHE A 212 -3.75 -8.68 -8.49
CA PHE A 212 -5.13 -9.07 -8.81
C PHE A 212 -5.29 -10.58 -9.02
N GLU A 213 -4.33 -11.25 -9.67
CA GLU A 213 -4.34 -12.72 -9.80
C GLU A 213 -4.32 -13.43 -8.43
N LEU A 214 -3.62 -12.85 -7.45
CA LEU A 214 -3.56 -13.39 -6.10
C LEU A 214 -4.89 -13.30 -5.36
N LEU A 215 -5.78 -12.36 -5.70
CA LEU A 215 -7.13 -12.32 -5.10
C LEU A 215 -7.88 -13.61 -5.40
N ASP A 216 -7.87 -14.04 -6.66
CA ASP A 216 -8.55 -15.27 -7.07
C ASP A 216 -7.85 -16.50 -6.49
N ARG A 217 -6.50 -16.52 -6.56
CA ARG A 217 -5.71 -17.64 -6.05
C ARG A 217 -5.91 -17.87 -4.55
N PHE A 218 -6.00 -16.78 -3.77
CA PHE A 218 -6.22 -16.85 -2.33
C PHE A 218 -7.70 -16.88 -1.95
N ASN A 219 -8.61 -16.90 -2.94
CA ASN A 219 -10.05 -16.87 -2.74
C ASN A 219 -10.48 -15.67 -1.86
N ILE A 220 -9.83 -14.52 -2.08
CA ILE A 220 -10.12 -13.25 -1.41
C ILE A 220 -11.23 -12.55 -2.19
N ASN A 221 -12.30 -12.19 -1.49
CA ASN A 221 -13.38 -11.41 -2.09
C ASN A 221 -12.84 -10.03 -2.52
N PRO A 222 -12.95 -9.65 -3.81
CA PRO A 222 -12.44 -8.37 -4.30
C PRO A 222 -13.27 -7.16 -3.87
N SER A 223 -14.36 -7.33 -3.13
CA SER A 223 -15.15 -6.20 -2.62
C SER A 223 -14.39 -5.42 -1.55
N GLY A 224 -14.27 -4.10 -1.71
CA GLY A 224 -13.81 -3.19 -0.66
C GLY A 224 -12.28 -3.15 -0.49
N ASP A 225 -11.81 -3.54 0.69
CA ASP A 225 -10.42 -3.30 1.13
C ASP A 225 -9.34 -3.94 0.26
N PRO A 226 -9.45 -5.19 -0.24
CA PRO A 226 -8.36 -5.83 -0.99
C PRO A 226 -8.01 -5.09 -2.30
N VAL A 227 -9.02 -4.68 -3.06
CA VAL A 227 -8.80 -3.89 -4.29
C VAL A 227 -8.29 -2.49 -3.96
N ARG A 228 -8.73 -1.90 -2.84
CA ARG A 228 -8.18 -0.64 -2.35
C ARG A 228 -6.69 -0.79 -2.02
N GLU A 229 -6.27 -1.85 -1.35
CA GLU A 229 -4.86 -2.09 -1.03
C GLU A 229 -3.98 -2.20 -2.29
N ILE A 230 -4.54 -2.73 -3.38
CA ILE A 230 -3.85 -2.78 -4.66
C ILE A 230 -3.81 -1.39 -5.30
N LEU A 231 -4.94 -0.69 -5.43
CA LEU A 231 -5.01 0.54 -6.23
C LEU A 231 -4.57 1.80 -5.48
N PHE A 232 -4.80 1.87 -4.17
CA PHE A 232 -4.53 3.02 -3.32
C PHE A 232 -3.06 3.08 -2.89
N GLN A 233 -2.14 3.08 -3.85
CA GLN A 233 -0.70 3.11 -3.61
C GLN A 233 -0.06 4.26 -4.36
N LYS A 234 0.95 4.88 -3.74
CA LYS A 234 1.74 5.93 -4.39
C LYS A 234 2.68 5.29 -5.42
N ARG A 235 2.51 5.67 -6.69
CA ARG A 235 3.18 5.09 -7.85
C ARG A 235 3.62 6.20 -8.80
N THR A 236 4.55 5.88 -9.70
CA THR A 236 4.82 6.73 -10.87
C THR A 236 3.62 6.70 -11.84
N PRO A 237 3.44 7.72 -12.70
CA PRO A 237 2.35 7.73 -13.69
C PRO A 237 2.31 6.46 -14.55
N GLU A 238 3.47 5.98 -15.00
CA GLU A 238 3.56 4.76 -15.82
C GLU A 238 3.10 3.52 -15.03
N GLN A 239 3.45 3.44 -13.75
CA GLN A 239 2.99 2.36 -12.87
C GLN A 239 1.50 2.45 -12.54
N GLN A 240 0.93 3.67 -12.46
CA GLN A 240 -0.51 3.87 -12.26
C GLN A 240 -1.29 3.41 -13.50
N LEU A 241 -0.79 3.69 -14.71
CA LEU A 241 -1.37 3.20 -15.95
C LEU A 241 -1.33 1.66 -16.01
N ALA A 242 -0.18 1.05 -15.70
CA ALA A 242 -0.06 -0.41 -15.63
C ALA A 242 -1.02 -1.03 -14.58
N ALA A 243 -1.23 -0.35 -13.45
CA ALA A 243 -2.20 -0.78 -12.43
C ALA A 243 -3.65 -0.66 -12.92
N LEU A 244 -3.98 0.39 -13.68
CA LEU A 244 -5.29 0.55 -14.31
C LEU A 244 -5.56 -0.56 -15.33
N ASP A 245 -4.59 -0.87 -16.20
CA ASP A 245 -4.74 -1.93 -17.20
C ASP A 245 -4.93 -3.30 -16.54
N ALA A 246 -4.13 -3.59 -15.51
CA ALA A 246 -4.29 -4.79 -14.70
C ALA A 246 -5.68 -4.86 -14.05
N PHE A 247 -6.17 -3.74 -13.52
CA PHE A 247 -7.49 -3.66 -12.90
C PHE A 247 -8.63 -3.86 -13.89
N ARG A 248 -8.56 -3.24 -15.08
CA ARG A 248 -9.53 -3.43 -16.17
C ARG A 248 -9.61 -4.89 -16.59
N ASN A 249 -8.46 -5.55 -16.75
CA ASN A 249 -8.41 -6.97 -17.09
C ASN A 249 -9.03 -7.84 -15.99
N TYR A 250 -8.73 -7.54 -14.73
CA TYR A 250 -9.28 -8.25 -13.59
C TYR A 250 -10.79 -8.08 -13.46
N THR A 251 -11.32 -6.86 -13.56
CA THR A 251 -12.77 -6.65 -13.46
C THR A 251 -13.52 -7.34 -14.59
N GLN A 252 -12.94 -7.40 -15.79
CA GLN A 252 -13.50 -8.15 -16.92
C GLN A 252 -13.55 -9.68 -16.67
N SER A 253 -12.65 -10.24 -15.85
CA SER A 253 -12.70 -11.67 -15.51
C SER A 253 -13.76 -12.02 -14.46
N ILE A 254 -14.33 -11.02 -13.77
CA ILE A 254 -15.41 -11.24 -12.79
C ILE A 254 -16.72 -11.56 -13.53
N ALA A 255 -17.19 -12.79 -13.37
CA ALA A 255 -18.39 -13.30 -14.01
C ALA A 255 -19.69 -12.69 -13.44
N ASP A 256 -19.74 -12.50 -12.12
CA ASP A 256 -20.87 -11.89 -11.43
C ASP A 256 -20.94 -10.38 -11.74
N GLU A 257 -22.05 -9.95 -12.34
CA GLU A 257 -22.21 -8.58 -12.85
C GLU A 257 -22.30 -7.53 -11.74
N ASP A 258 -22.97 -7.85 -10.63
CA ASP A 258 -23.10 -6.95 -9.49
C ASP A 258 -21.76 -6.79 -8.77
N LEU A 259 -21.05 -7.90 -8.55
CA LEU A 259 -19.71 -7.88 -7.98
C LEU A 259 -18.74 -7.13 -8.88
N ARG A 260 -18.76 -7.39 -10.19
CA ARG A 260 -17.92 -6.70 -11.17
C ARG A 260 -18.13 -5.19 -11.11
N SER A 261 -19.38 -4.74 -11.16
CA SER A 261 -19.73 -3.32 -11.16
C SER A 261 -19.33 -2.64 -9.83
N ASN A 262 -19.60 -3.29 -8.70
CA ASN A 262 -19.22 -2.77 -7.39
C ASN A 262 -17.69 -2.70 -7.21
N THR A 263 -16.97 -3.74 -7.62
CA THR A 263 -15.51 -3.79 -7.58
C THR A 263 -14.91 -2.71 -8.47
N PHE A 264 -15.42 -2.56 -9.70
CA PHE A 264 -14.98 -1.53 -10.64
C PHE A 264 -15.18 -0.12 -10.06
N ASN A 265 -16.39 0.22 -9.64
CA ASN A 265 -16.73 1.54 -9.11
C ASN A 265 -15.90 1.89 -7.88
N SER A 266 -15.78 0.95 -6.93
CA SER A 266 -15.00 1.16 -5.70
C SER A 266 -13.50 1.30 -6.00
N GLY A 267 -12.93 0.39 -6.79
CA GLY A 267 -11.51 0.40 -7.12
C GLY A 267 -11.11 1.64 -7.91
N PHE A 268 -11.89 2.01 -8.93
CA PHE A 268 -11.62 3.17 -9.76
C PHE A 268 -11.78 4.49 -8.98
N THR A 269 -12.76 4.57 -8.07
CA THR A 269 -12.88 5.71 -7.13
C THR A 269 -11.61 5.87 -6.29
N ASN A 270 -11.09 4.78 -5.72
CA ASN A 270 -9.86 4.81 -4.92
C ASN A 270 -8.65 5.24 -5.75
N LEU A 271 -8.53 4.76 -6.99
CA LEU A 271 -7.48 5.18 -7.90
C LEU A 271 -7.59 6.68 -8.20
N SER A 272 -8.79 7.17 -8.53
CA SER A 272 -9.05 8.57 -8.85
C SER A 272 -8.66 9.52 -7.72
N VAL A 273 -8.93 9.13 -6.46
CA VAL A 273 -8.49 9.88 -5.28
C VAL A 273 -6.96 10.04 -5.23
N ILE A 274 -6.21 8.96 -5.47
CA ILE A 274 -4.74 9.01 -5.51
C ILE A 274 -4.26 9.90 -6.64
N ILE A 275 -4.78 9.72 -7.86
CA ILE A 275 -4.38 10.49 -9.04
C ILE A 275 -4.61 11.99 -8.81
N SER A 276 -5.80 12.36 -8.32
CA SER A 276 -6.12 13.77 -8.06
C SER A 276 -5.31 14.38 -6.91
N GLY A 277 -4.79 13.56 -5.99
CA GLY A 277 -4.02 14.02 -4.84
C GLY A 277 -2.71 14.73 -5.20
N ASP A 278 -2.15 14.44 -6.38
CA ASP A 278 -0.94 15.08 -6.90
C ASP A 278 -1.21 16.48 -7.50
N GLY A 279 -2.48 16.86 -7.65
CA GLY A 279 -2.94 18.15 -8.14
C GLY A 279 -3.37 18.15 -9.61
N PHE A 280 -4.03 19.22 -10.06
CA PHE A 280 -4.62 19.33 -11.40
C PHE A 280 -3.66 18.96 -12.55
N ASP A 281 -2.45 19.52 -12.60
CA ASP A 281 -1.55 19.31 -13.74
C ASP A 281 -1.14 17.84 -13.88
N ALA A 282 -0.77 17.19 -12.78
CA ALA A 282 -0.38 15.78 -12.79
C ALA A 282 -1.58 14.88 -13.12
N ALA A 283 -2.74 15.16 -12.51
CA ALA A 283 -3.94 14.37 -12.69
C ALA A 283 -4.49 14.47 -14.12
N SER A 284 -4.59 15.67 -14.68
CA SER A 284 -5.06 15.89 -16.06
C SER A 284 -4.12 15.29 -17.10
N ALA A 285 -2.79 15.35 -16.89
CA ALA A 285 -1.81 14.69 -17.73
C ALA A 285 -1.93 13.16 -17.70
N TRP A 286 -2.22 12.58 -16.52
CA TRP A 286 -2.47 11.16 -16.38
C TRP A 286 -3.76 10.74 -17.08
N VAL A 287 -4.87 11.49 -16.88
CA VAL A 287 -6.17 11.23 -17.53
C VAL A 287 -6.04 11.25 -19.05
N GLY A 288 -5.25 12.16 -19.61
CA GLY A 288 -4.98 12.21 -21.05
C GLY A 288 -4.23 11.01 -21.61
N GLN A 289 -3.52 10.24 -20.77
CA GLN A 289 -2.80 9.04 -21.15
C GLN A 289 -3.56 7.74 -20.83
N ALA A 290 -4.48 7.78 -19.86
CA ALA A 290 -5.18 6.61 -19.34
C ALA A 290 -6.24 6.00 -20.28
N ASP A 291 -6.53 6.67 -21.40
CA ASP A 291 -7.55 6.28 -22.37
C ASP A 291 -8.88 5.93 -21.67
N LEU A 292 -9.36 6.86 -20.83
CA LEU A 292 -10.56 6.64 -20.05
C LEU A 292 -11.78 6.61 -20.98
N ASN A 293 -12.57 5.54 -20.84
CA ASN A 293 -13.90 5.46 -21.44
C ASN A 293 -14.86 6.49 -20.80
N PRO A 294 -16.06 6.74 -21.36
CA PRO A 294 -16.98 7.74 -20.82
C PRO A 294 -17.37 7.53 -19.35
N GLU A 295 -17.62 6.27 -18.94
CA GLU A 295 -17.98 5.90 -17.57
C GLU A 295 -16.82 6.17 -16.60
N GLU A 296 -15.60 5.75 -16.96
CA GLU A 296 -14.39 6.00 -16.19
C GLU A 296 -14.11 7.50 -16.05
N ARG A 297 -14.29 8.27 -17.11
CA ARG A 297 -14.06 9.71 -17.09
C ARG A 297 -15.05 10.41 -16.17
N GLU A 298 -16.31 10.03 -16.25
CA GLU A 298 -17.36 10.56 -15.39
C GLU A 298 -17.14 10.17 -13.92
N LEU A 299 -16.79 8.90 -13.67
CA LEU A 299 -16.46 8.43 -12.34
C LEU A 299 -15.22 9.14 -11.79
N PHE A 300 -14.20 9.39 -12.60
CA PHE A 300 -13.03 10.17 -12.22
C PHE A 300 -13.44 11.57 -11.76
N ALA A 301 -14.26 12.28 -12.55
CA ALA A 301 -14.75 13.61 -12.21
C ALA A 301 -15.56 13.63 -10.90
N GLN A 302 -16.31 12.56 -10.61
CA GLN A 302 -17.10 12.40 -9.39
C GLN A 302 -16.31 11.87 -8.18
N SER A 303 -15.17 11.21 -8.37
CA SER A 303 -14.49 10.52 -7.27
C SER A 303 -13.17 11.15 -6.88
N ALA A 304 -12.54 11.87 -7.81
CA ALA A 304 -11.33 12.61 -7.54
C ALA A 304 -11.50 13.45 -6.27
N ALA A 305 -10.48 13.41 -5.42
CA ALA A 305 -10.41 14.08 -4.14
C ALA A 305 -10.24 15.59 -4.34
N TRP A 306 -11.34 16.24 -4.67
CA TRP A 306 -11.40 17.68 -4.91
C TRP A 306 -11.70 18.41 -3.62
N VAL A 307 -10.80 18.30 -2.65
CA VAL A 307 -10.60 19.46 -1.78
C VAL A 307 -9.51 20.26 -2.49
N PRO A 308 -9.89 21.20 -3.39
CA PRO A 308 -8.90 21.93 -4.17
C PRO A 308 -7.94 22.62 -3.21
N LYS A 309 -6.63 22.48 -3.43
CA LYS A 309 -5.62 23.06 -2.55
C LYS A 309 -5.58 24.59 -2.69
N SER A 310 -6.24 25.12 -3.72
CA SER A 310 -6.38 26.55 -4.00
C SER A 310 -7.60 26.83 -4.88
N THR A 311 -8.05 28.09 -4.88
CA THR A 311 -9.11 28.56 -5.79
C THR A 311 -8.72 28.48 -7.28
N GLU A 312 -7.42 28.58 -7.59
CA GLU A 312 -6.90 28.41 -8.94
C GLU A 312 -7.10 26.97 -9.41
N GLU A 313 -6.66 26.02 -8.59
CA GLU A 313 -6.82 24.60 -8.87
C GLU A 313 -8.30 24.25 -9.08
N ALA A 314 -9.20 24.77 -8.24
CA ALA A 314 -10.65 24.60 -8.42
C ALA A 314 -11.13 25.08 -9.80
N SER A 315 -10.64 26.23 -10.27
CA SER A 315 -11.02 26.81 -11.57
C SER A 315 -10.56 25.96 -12.74
N GLN A 316 -9.31 25.48 -12.71
CA GLN A 316 -8.76 24.60 -13.75
C GLN A 316 -9.61 23.34 -13.91
N TRP A 317 -10.00 22.79 -12.77
CA TRP A 317 -10.79 21.59 -12.63
C TRP A 317 -12.23 21.79 -13.13
N MET A 318 -12.90 22.88 -12.76
CA MET A 318 -14.24 23.21 -13.27
C MET A 318 -14.25 23.43 -14.80
N ASN A 319 -13.22 24.09 -15.33
CA ASN A 319 -13.03 24.23 -16.77
C ASN A 319 -12.83 22.87 -17.46
N TRP A 320 -12.09 21.96 -16.82
CA TRP A 320 -11.92 20.61 -17.35
C TRP A 320 -13.25 19.85 -17.37
N ILE A 321 -14.11 19.97 -16.35
CA ILE A 321 -15.45 19.37 -16.36
C ILE A 321 -16.29 19.94 -17.52
N GLU A 322 -16.38 21.26 -17.65
CA GLU A 322 -17.16 21.91 -18.70
C GLU A 322 -16.72 21.49 -20.11
N GLN A 323 -15.43 21.26 -20.32
CA GLN A 323 -14.88 20.84 -21.62
C GLN A 323 -15.10 19.35 -21.93
N ASN A 324 -15.31 18.51 -20.93
CA ASN A 324 -15.32 17.05 -21.09
C ASN A 324 -16.71 16.41 -21.00
N PHE A 325 -17.72 17.17 -20.59
CA PHE A 325 -19.07 16.66 -20.34
C PHE A 325 -20.14 17.54 -20.97
N ASP A 326 -21.30 16.95 -21.21
CA ASP A 326 -22.50 17.70 -21.59
C ASP A 326 -23.03 18.55 -20.41
N PRO A 327 -23.88 19.57 -20.67
CA PRO A 327 -24.36 20.47 -19.62
C PRO A 327 -25.04 19.78 -18.44
N GLU A 328 -25.84 18.73 -18.66
CA GLU A 328 -26.56 18.04 -17.58
C GLU A 328 -25.57 17.30 -16.67
N THR A 329 -24.60 16.63 -17.26
CA THR A 329 -23.52 15.96 -16.53
C THR A 329 -22.62 16.95 -15.79
N THR A 330 -22.27 18.08 -16.43
CA THR A 330 -21.51 19.17 -15.81
C THR A 330 -22.22 19.70 -14.57
N ASP A 331 -23.50 20.06 -14.67
CA ASP A 331 -24.27 20.63 -13.55
C ASP A 331 -24.29 19.67 -12.35
N ARG A 332 -24.52 18.38 -12.59
CA ARG A 332 -24.52 17.36 -11.54
C ARG A 332 -23.16 17.20 -10.87
N ILE A 333 -22.07 17.15 -11.64
CA ILE A 333 -20.72 17.01 -11.10
C ILE A 333 -20.36 18.27 -10.30
N VAL A 334 -20.57 19.46 -10.86
CA VAL A 334 -20.32 20.76 -10.21
C VAL A 334 -21.10 20.83 -8.89
N ALA A 335 -22.39 20.51 -8.90
CA ALA A 335 -23.21 20.53 -7.70
C ALA A 335 -22.64 19.60 -6.62
N SER A 336 -22.31 18.36 -6.96
CA SER A 336 -21.68 17.42 -6.01
C SER A 336 -20.35 17.94 -5.46
N ARG A 337 -19.49 18.52 -6.33
CA ARG A 337 -18.17 19.04 -5.93
C ARG A 337 -18.29 20.25 -5.01
N ILE A 338 -19.14 21.22 -5.34
CA ILE A 338 -19.32 22.44 -4.57
C ILE A 338 -19.93 22.14 -3.19
N GLN A 339 -20.88 21.21 -3.11
CA GLN A 339 -21.43 20.76 -1.83
C GLN A 339 -20.33 20.20 -0.92
N LYS A 340 -19.46 19.34 -1.48
CA LYS A 340 -18.33 18.79 -0.74
C LYS A 340 -17.38 19.89 -0.29
N TRP A 341 -16.97 20.80 -1.17
CA TRP A 341 -16.06 21.90 -0.83
C TRP A 341 -16.64 22.82 0.24
N ALA A 342 -17.90 23.24 0.09
CA ALA A 342 -18.60 24.09 1.06
C ALA A 342 -18.71 23.43 2.44
N SER A 343 -18.84 22.11 2.50
CA SER A 343 -18.92 21.38 3.78
C SER A 343 -17.63 21.39 4.60
N PHE A 344 -16.47 21.63 3.97
CA PHE A 344 -15.18 21.74 4.67
C PHE A 344 -14.67 23.19 4.74
N GLU A 345 -14.87 23.98 3.68
CA GLU A 345 -14.26 25.30 3.50
C GLU A 345 -15.24 26.28 2.84
N ALA A 346 -16.40 26.52 3.47
CA ALA A 346 -17.44 27.42 2.98
C ALA A 346 -16.93 28.82 2.58
N GLU A 347 -15.94 29.37 3.29
CA GLU A 347 -15.35 30.67 2.93
C GLU A 347 -14.56 30.61 1.61
N ALA A 348 -13.75 29.57 1.40
CA ALA A 348 -12.96 29.41 0.19
C ALA A 348 -13.86 29.13 -1.02
N ALA A 349 -14.85 28.23 -0.86
CA ALA A 349 -15.84 27.94 -1.89
C ALA A 349 -16.64 29.20 -2.26
N GLY A 350 -17.15 29.94 -1.27
CA GLY A 350 -17.90 31.18 -1.51
C GLY A 350 -17.08 32.23 -2.24
N LYS A 351 -15.81 32.43 -1.86
CA LYS A 351 -14.89 33.35 -2.55
C LYS A 351 -14.62 32.93 -4.00
N TRP A 352 -14.47 31.64 -4.26
CA TRP A 352 -14.31 31.14 -5.62
C TRP A 352 -15.55 31.46 -6.46
N ILE A 353 -16.75 31.10 -5.98
CA ILE A 353 -18.02 31.34 -6.68
C ILE A 353 -18.22 32.82 -6.99
N THR A 354 -17.92 33.72 -6.05
CA THR A 354 -18.04 35.17 -6.26
C THR A 354 -17.17 35.66 -7.43
N ASN A 355 -15.99 35.06 -7.61
CA ASN A 355 -15.02 35.42 -8.65
C ASN A 355 -15.19 34.64 -9.96
N THR A 356 -16.05 33.61 -9.99
CA THR A 356 -16.38 32.89 -11.22
C THR A 356 -17.20 33.77 -12.16
N ASP A 357 -16.89 33.71 -13.45
CA ASP A 357 -17.65 34.41 -14.49
C ASP A 357 -19.11 33.92 -14.53
N GLU A 358 -20.02 34.80 -14.96
CA GLU A 358 -21.44 34.43 -15.09
C GLU A 358 -21.61 33.32 -16.14
N GLY A 359 -22.44 32.33 -15.84
CA GLY A 359 -22.68 31.17 -16.70
C GLY A 359 -23.23 29.97 -15.92
N PRO A 360 -23.49 28.84 -16.61
CA PRO A 360 -24.10 27.65 -16.02
C PRO A 360 -23.34 27.12 -14.79
N VAL A 361 -22.01 27.10 -14.86
CA VAL A 361 -21.14 26.66 -13.75
C VAL A 361 -21.37 27.50 -12.49
N LYS A 362 -21.43 28.83 -12.62
CA LYS A 362 -21.67 29.73 -11.47
C LYS A 362 -23.08 29.54 -10.91
N THR A 363 -24.09 29.41 -11.78
CA THR A 363 -25.48 29.15 -11.38
C THR A 363 -25.59 27.86 -10.56
N ALA A 364 -25.05 26.75 -11.08
CA ALA A 364 -25.04 25.47 -10.38
C ALA A 364 -24.26 25.53 -9.06
N ALA A 365 -23.14 26.27 -9.04
CA ALA A 365 -22.34 26.44 -7.84
C ALA A 365 -23.04 27.27 -6.76
N ILE A 366 -23.72 28.38 -7.10
CA ILE A 366 -24.52 29.18 -6.15
C ILE A 366 -25.56 28.30 -5.48
N GLN A 367 -26.32 27.54 -6.28
CA GLN A 367 -27.38 26.68 -5.77
C GLN A 367 -26.84 25.62 -4.81
N SER A 368 -25.79 24.90 -5.22
CA SER A 368 -25.17 23.85 -4.41
C SER A 368 -24.51 24.37 -3.13
N PHE A 369 -23.84 25.52 -3.22
CA PHE A 369 -23.23 26.18 -2.07
C PHE A 369 -24.26 26.51 -1.01
N LEU A 370 -25.36 27.17 -1.42
CA LEU A 370 -26.43 27.54 -0.53
C LEU A 370 -27.18 26.33 0.02
N ASN A 371 -27.38 25.27 -0.77
CA ASN A 371 -27.92 23.98 -0.28
C ASN A 371 -27.13 23.40 0.90
N THR A 372 -25.85 23.78 1.02
CA THR A 372 -24.98 23.34 2.11
C THR A 372 -24.92 24.36 3.24
N THR A 373 -24.78 25.65 2.92
CA THR A 373 -24.51 26.68 3.92
C THR A 373 -25.75 27.19 4.63
N THR A 374 -26.93 27.19 4.01
CA THR A 374 -28.15 27.70 4.64
C THR A 374 -28.54 26.85 5.86
N GLY A 375 -28.47 25.52 5.72
CA GLY A 375 -28.80 24.60 6.82
C GLY A 375 -27.76 24.58 7.95
N THR A 376 -26.52 25.02 7.68
CA THR A 376 -25.44 25.03 8.67
C THR A 376 -25.22 26.40 9.31
N ASN A 377 -25.34 27.47 8.54
CA ASN A 377 -25.19 28.86 8.98
C ASN A 377 -25.95 29.81 8.05
N LEU A 378 -27.26 29.96 8.30
CA LEU A 378 -28.15 30.85 7.56
C LEU A 378 -27.61 32.30 7.49
N THR A 379 -27.11 32.84 8.60
CA THR A 379 -26.60 34.23 8.64
C THR A 379 -25.46 34.41 7.65
N TYR A 380 -24.48 33.49 7.65
CA TYR A 380 -23.38 33.54 6.69
C TYR A 380 -23.85 33.39 5.24
N ALA A 381 -24.78 32.46 4.97
CA ALA A 381 -25.33 32.26 3.64
C ALA A 381 -26.02 33.53 3.09
N THR A 382 -26.82 34.20 3.93
CA THR A 382 -27.51 35.45 3.59
C THR A 382 -26.51 36.60 3.37
N GLU A 383 -25.55 36.78 4.27
CA GLU A 383 -24.51 37.81 4.12
C GLU A 383 -23.70 37.60 2.83
N TRP A 384 -23.34 36.35 2.53
CA TRP A 384 -22.65 36.01 1.29
C TRP A 384 -23.51 36.32 0.06
N ALA A 385 -24.78 35.93 0.06
CA ALA A 385 -25.71 36.19 -1.05
C ALA A 385 -25.86 37.70 -1.34
N LEU A 386 -25.98 38.52 -0.30
CA LEU A 386 -26.09 39.98 -0.43
C LEU A 386 -24.82 40.65 -0.97
N ASN A 387 -23.66 40.03 -0.77
CA ASN A 387 -22.37 40.52 -1.27
C ASN A 387 -22.12 40.17 -2.75
N LEU A 388 -22.99 39.37 -3.39
CA LEU A 388 -22.92 39.12 -4.83
C LEU A 388 -23.22 40.41 -5.60
N THR A 389 -22.29 40.80 -6.47
CA THR A 389 -22.33 42.09 -7.18
C THR A 389 -23.33 42.08 -8.34
N THR A 390 -23.49 40.95 -9.02
CA THR A 390 -24.43 40.81 -10.14
C THR A 390 -25.86 40.61 -9.62
N PRO A 391 -26.83 41.42 -10.07
CA PRO A 391 -28.22 41.32 -9.62
C PRO A 391 -28.82 39.92 -9.81
N ASP A 392 -28.55 39.27 -10.94
CA ASP A 392 -29.12 37.95 -11.26
C ASP A 392 -28.59 36.88 -10.30
N SER A 393 -27.26 36.83 -10.06
CA SER A 393 -26.67 35.90 -9.08
C SER A 393 -27.18 36.17 -7.66
N ARG A 394 -27.33 37.45 -7.27
CA ARG A 394 -27.86 37.81 -5.94
C ARG A 394 -29.32 37.38 -5.78
N ASN A 395 -30.15 37.63 -6.78
CA ASN A 395 -31.56 37.23 -6.75
C ASN A 395 -31.69 35.70 -6.71
N LEU A 396 -30.96 34.98 -7.55
CA LEU A 396 -30.88 33.52 -7.53
C LEU A 396 -30.47 33.00 -6.14
N ALA A 397 -29.49 33.63 -5.50
CA ALA A 397 -29.02 33.24 -4.19
C ALA A 397 -30.11 33.43 -3.11
N LEU A 398 -30.77 34.59 -3.09
CA LEU A 398 -31.85 34.88 -2.14
C LEU A 398 -33.04 33.95 -2.36
N GLU A 399 -33.43 33.68 -3.62
CA GLU A 399 -34.47 32.72 -3.97
C GLU A 399 -34.11 31.30 -3.50
N THR A 400 -32.86 30.89 -3.69
CA THR A 400 -32.38 29.57 -3.24
C THR A 400 -32.45 29.43 -1.72
N ILE A 401 -32.03 30.45 -0.96
CA ILE A 401 -32.14 30.47 0.50
C ILE A 401 -33.61 30.38 0.92
N HIS A 402 -34.48 31.19 0.30
CA HIS A 402 -35.91 31.19 0.60
C HIS A 402 -36.53 29.81 0.36
N ASN A 403 -36.28 29.17 -0.78
CA ASN A 403 -36.83 27.86 -1.11
C ASN A 403 -36.38 26.79 -0.10
N GLN A 404 -35.13 26.83 0.35
CA GLN A 404 -34.68 25.92 1.40
C GLN A 404 -35.33 26.21 2.75
N LEU A 405 -35.51 27.49 3.09
CA LEU A 405 -36.25 27.85 4.30
C LEU A 405 -37.69 27.38 4.21
N GLN A 406 -38.35 27.42 3.05
CA GLN A 406 -39.71 26.89 2.91
C GLN A 406 -39.80 25.40 3.29
N GLU A 407 -38.76 24.62 3.00
CA GLU A 407 -38.70 23.21 3.36
C GLU A 407 -38.35 22.98 4.84
N MET A 408 -37.44 23.79 5.40
CA MET A 408 -36.93 23.61 6.77
C MET A 408 -37.77 24.32 7.85
N ASP A 409 -38.18 25.55 7.59
CA ASP A 409 -38.91 26.45 8.49
C ASP A 409 -39.75 27.47 7.67
N PRO A 410 -41.01 27.15 7.34
CA PRO A 410 -41.89 28.02 6.57
C PRO A 410 -42.12 29.40 7.18
N ALA A 411 -42.04 29.53 8.51
CA ALA A 411 -42.23 30.82 9.17
C ALA A 411 -40.99 31.72 8.95
N ALA A 412 -39.80 31.15 9.09
CA ALA A 412 -38.56 31.85 8.76
C ALA A 412 -38.50 32.22 7.27
N ALA A 413 -39.00 31.36 6.38
CA ALA A 413 -39.10 31.65 4.95
C ALA A 413 -39.98 32.88 4.67
N ALA A 414 -41.15 32.98 5.31
CA ALA A 414 -42.05 34.12 5.15
C ALA A 414 -41.40 35.43 5.62
N THR A 415 -40.74 35.42 6.79
CA THR A 415 -39.98 36.59 7.26
C THR A 415 -38.85 36.96 6.31
N PHE A 416 -38.09 35.98 5.83
CA PHE A 416 -36.99 36.21 4.87
C PHE A 416 -37.50 36.81 3.55
N ALA A 417 -38.64 36.34 3.04
CA ALA A 417 -39.26 36.87 1.82
C ALA A 417 -39.70 38.33 2.00
N GLU A 418 -40.29 38.67 3.14
CA GLU A 418 -40.67 40.06 3.48
C GLU A 418 -39.44 40.97 3.58
N GLU A 419 -38.38 40.53 4.27
CA GLU A 419 -37.15 41.31 4.49
C GLU A 419 -36.39 41.59 3.18
N HIS A 420 -36.39 40.63 2.26
CA HIS A 420 -35.64 40.71 1.00
C HIS A 420 -36.50 41.02 -0.23
N GLY A 421 -37.81 41.26 -0.05
CA GLY A 421 -38.72 41.63 -1.12
C GLY A 421 -38.94 40.53 -2.16
N LEU A 422 -38.86 39.26 -1.75
CA LEU A 422 -39.18 38.11 -2.60
C LEU A 422 -40.70 37.96 -2.68
N GLN A 423 -41.23 37.62 -3.87
CA GLN A 423 -42.65 37.30 -3.98
C GLN A 423 -42.92 35.94 -3.29
N PRO A 424 -44.03 35.82 -2.53
CA PRO A 424 -44.36 34.61 -1.78
C PRO A 424 -44.68 33.40 -2.67
#